data_AF-A0A554QWV2-F1
#
_entry.id   AF-A0A554QWV2-F1
#
_cell.length_a   1.000
_cell.length_b   1.000
_cell.length_c   1.000
_cell.angle_alpha   90.00
_cell.angle_beta   90.00
_cell.angle_gamma   90.00
#
_symmetry.space_group_name_H-M   'P 1'
#
loop_
_entity.id
_entity.type
_entity.pdbx_description
1 polymer ?
#
loop_
_entity_poly.entity_id
_entity_poly.type
_entity_poly.pdbx_seq_one_letter_code
_entity_poly.pdbx_strand_id
1 'polypeptide(L)'
;MSVDRDVANKLVAACKQLRDELIAMKEGFRDLAQVKGMGTLQSGLDLAEKFSKKAVGGEDSLEKSLDSHIAVVKEMRAYFQACIDRYESVDGENAATHAKFEIPG
;
A
#
# COMPACT_ATOMS: atom_id res chain seq x y z
N MET A 1 -1.04 0.93 -22.87
CA MET A 1 0.26 1.41 -22.37
C MET A 1 0.89 0.27 -21.59
N SER A 2 2.00 -0.30 -22.05
CA SER A 2 2.72 -1.35 -21.32
C SER A 2 3.95 -0.73 -20.64
N VAL A 3 4.13 -1.01 -19.35
CA VAL A 3 5.29 -0.55 -18.56
C VAL A 3 6.39 -1.59 -18.70
N ASP A 4 7.60 -1.19 -19.07
CA ASP A 4 8.76 -2.09 -19.16
C ASP A 4 8.93 -3.00 -17.93
N ARG A 5 9.37 -4.26 -18.12
CA ARG A 5 9.43 -5.28 -17.05
C ARG A 5 10.33 -4.88 -15.90
N ASP A 6 11.50 -4.30 -16.17
CA ASP A 6 12.43 -3.88 -15.12
C ASP A 6 11.86 -2.69 -14.35
N VAL A 7 11.16 -1.80 -15.04
CA VAL A 7 10.43 -0.69 -14.42
C VAL A 7 9.28 -1.22 -13.56
N ALA A 8 8.50 -2.19 -14.04
CA ALA A 8 7.40 -2.80 -13.29
C ALA A 8 7.90 -3.50 -12.02
N ASN A 9 9.02 -4.22 -12.09
CA ASN A 9 9.65 -4.85 -10.92
C ASN A 9 10.06 -3.82 -9.86
N LYS A 10 10.69 -2.71 -10.28
CA LYS A 10 11.05 -1.61 -9.38
C LYS A 10 9.81 -0.97 -8.75
N LEU A 11 8.73 -0.81 -9.51
CA LEU A 11 7.47 -0.25 -9.02
C LEU A 11 6.78 -1.18 -8.01
N VAL A 12 6.79 -2.50 -8.24
CA VAL A 12 6.28 -3.48 -7.26
C VAL A 12 7.07 -3.41 -5.95
N ALA A 13 8.40 -3.33 -6.03
CA ALA A 13 9.27 -3.19 -4.85
C ALA A 13 9.01 -1.88 -4.10
N ALA A 14 8.91 -0.75 -4.81
CA ALA A 14 8.60 0.55 -4.23
C ALA A 14 7.22 0.57 -3.57
N CYS A 15 6.19 0.00 -4.21
CA CYS A 15 4.85 -0.10 -3.61
C CYS A 15 4.87 -0.98 -2.34
N LYS A 16 5.67 -2.05 -2.32
CA LYS A 16 5.87 -2.86 -1.12
C LYS A 16 6.50 -2.03 0.01
N GLN A 17 7.58 -1.33 -0.28
CA GLN A 17 8.28 -0.51 0.71
C GLN A 17 7.37 0.58 1.28
N LEU A 18 6.68 1.34 0.42
CA LEU A 18 5.77 2.40 0.84
C LEU A 18 4.63 1.86 1.71
N ARG A 19 4.06 0.72 1.34
CA ARG A 19 3.04 0.06 2.16
C ARG A 19 3.59 -0.34 3.53
N ASP A 20 4.79 -0.93 3.58
CA ASP A 20 5.41 -1.36 4.83
C ASP A 20 5.69 -0.14 5.75
N GLU A 21 6.10 1.00 5.19
CA GLU A 21 6.25 2.28 5.91
C GLU A 21 4.92 2.82 6.44
N LEU A 22 3.85 2.78 5.64
CA LEU A 22 2.51 3.20 6.07
C LEU A 22 1.94 2.32 7.19
N ILE A 23 2.21 1.00 7.15
CA ILE A 23 1.84 0.07 8.22
C ILE A 23 2.62 0.39 9.50
N ALA A 24 3.93 0.59 9.39
CA ALA A 24 4.76 0.95 10.54
C ALA A 24 4.29 2.28 11.18
N MET A 25 3.92 3.26 10.35
CA MET A 25 3.28 4.49 10.83
C MET A 25 1.98 4.18 11.58
N LYS A 26 1.07 3.40 10.98
CA LYS A 26 -0.20 3.01 11.62
C LYS A 26 0.03 2.33 12.98
N GLU A 27 1.04 1.48 13.10
CA GLU A 27 1.39 0.82 14.36
C GLU A 27 1.91 1.82 15.42
N GLY A 28 2.78 2.75 15.04
CA GLY A 28 3.32 3.77 15.96
C GLY A 28 2.26 4.77 16.46
N PHE A 29 1.21 5.03 15.67
CA PHE A 29 0.14 5.95 16.06
C PHE A 29 -0.89 5.36 17.03
N ARG A 30 -0.86 4.04 17.30
CA ARG A 30 -1.75 3.43 18.32
C ARG A 30 -1.54 4.01 19.72
N ASP A 31 -0.33 4.46 20.04
CA ASP A 31 -0.03 5.10 21.32
C ASP A 31 -0.72 6.48 21.46
N LEU A 32 -1.14 7.09 20.34
CA LEU A 32 -1.90 8.34 20.33
C LEU A 32 -3.41 8.14 20.53
N ALA A 33 -3.88 6.89 20.61
CA ALA A 33 -5.29 6.57 20.83
C ALA A 33 -5.83 7.03 22.20
N GLN A 34 -4.94 7.33 23.16
CA GLN A 34 -5.31 7.82 24.48
C GLN A 34 -4.55 9.10 24.83
N VAL A 35 -5.05 10.23 24.35
CA VAL A 35 -4.50 11.53 24.71
C VAL A 35 -4.85 11.85 26.17
N LYS A 36 -3.83 12.13 26.99
CA LYS A 36 -3.96 12.49 28.41
C LYS A 36 -3.29 13.85 28.67
N GLY A 37 -3.44 14.38 29.87
CA GLY A 37 -2.72 15.59 30.31
C GLY A 37 -3.41 16.93 30.00
N MET A 38 -4.68 16.91 29.61
CA MET A 38 -5.46 18.13 29.30
C MET A 38 -6.15 18.77 30.54
N GLY A 39 -5.80 18.30 31.75
CA GLY A 39 -6.43 18.72 33.00
C GLY A 39 -7.68 17.91 33.37
N THR A 40 -8.34 18.31 34.46
CA THR A 40 -9.52 17.60 35.03
C THR A 40 -10.83 18.35 34.84
N LEU A 41 -10.79 19.59 34.34
CA LEU A 41 -11.97 20.33 33.95
C LEU A 41 -12.65 19.65 32.74
N GLN A 42 -13.97 19.82 32.59
CA GLN A 42 -14.72 19.23 31.49
C GLN A 42 -14.13 19.61 30.12
N SER A 43 -13.70 20.85 29.94
CA SER A 43 -13.04 21.31 28.71
C SER A 43 -11.75 20.53 28.39
N GLY A 44 -11.02 20.12 29.42
CA GLY A 44 -9.83 19.28 29.27
C GLY A 44 -10.17 17.86 28.84
N LEU A 45 -11.20 17.28 29.45
CA LEU A 45 -11.72 15.96 29.08
C LEU A 45 -12.22 15.95 27.62
N ASP A 46 -12.98 16.96 27.23
CA ASP A 46 -13.51 17.12 25.87
C ASP A 46 -12.37 17.28 24.84
N LEU A 47 -11.29 17.96 25.21
CA LEU A 47 -10.13 18.15 24.35
C LEU A 47 -9.34 16.86 24.17
N ALA A 48 -9.12 16.10 25.25
CA ALA A 48 -8.52 14.78 25.21
C ALA A 48 -9.32 13.81 24.33
N GLU A 49 -10.65 13.82 24.44
CA GLU A 49 -11.53 13.02 23.59
C GLU A 49 -11.42 13.42 22.12
N LYS A 50 -11.46 14.73 21.80
CA LYS A 50 -11.34 15.22 20.43
C LYS A 50 -10.03 14.80 19.77
N PHE A 51 -8.90 14.96 20.45
CA PHE A 51 -7.61 14.55 19.89
C PHE A 51 -7.46 13.03 19.77
N SER A 52 -7.98 12.27 20.74
CA SER A 52 -8.01 10.81 20.65
C SER A 52 -8.81 10.33 19.43
N LYS A 53 -9.99 10.94 19.17
CA LYS A 53 -10.79 10.67 17.96
C LYS A 53 -10.09 11.10 16.67
N LYS A 54 -9.27 12.15 16.72
CA LYS A 54 -8.48 12.59 15.56
C LYS A 54 -7.36 11.59 15.23
N ALA A 55 -6.83 10.90 16.23
CA ALA A 55 -5.85 9.83 16.01
C ALA A 55 -6.53 8.54 15.51
N VAL A 56 -7.56 8.05 16.21
CA VAL A 56 -8.16 6.71 16.00
C VAL A 56 -9.68 6.78 16.15
N GLY A 57 -10.42 6.04 15.33
CA GLY A 57 -11.88 5.84 15.50
C GLY A 57 -12.79 7.02 15.12
N GLY A 58 -12.25 8.23 14.90
CA GLY A 58 -13.00 9.36 14.33
C GLY A 58 -13.36 9.18 12.85
N GLU A 59 -14.31 9.98 12.36
CA GLU A 59 -14.70 10.01 10.94
C GLU A 59 -13.51 10.39 10.04
N ASP A 60 -12.80 11.45 10.41
CA ASP A 60 -11.58 11.95 9.75
C ASP A 60 -10.33 11.64 10.58
N SER A 61 -10.25 10.42 11.09
CA SER A 61 -9.10 9.96 11.88
C SER A 61 -7.90 9.67 10.99
N LEU A 62 -6.71 9.89 11.54
CA LEU A 62 -5.45 9.54 10.88
C LEU A 62 -5.40 8.04 10.52
N GLU A 63 -5.91 7.17 11.39
CA GLU A 63 -6.06 5.74 11.12
C GLU A 63 -6.75 5.47 9.77
N LYS A 64 -7.91 6.10 9.54
CA LYS A 64 -8.66 5.93 8.29
C LYS A 64 -7.92 6.47 7.07
N SER A 65 -7.22 7.60 7.21
CA SER A 65 -6.40 8.14 6.12
C SER A 65 -5.27 7.18 5.75
N LEU A 66 -4.59 6.60 6.75
CA LEU A 66 -3.54 5.61 6.52
C LEU A 66 -4.10 4.34 5.87
N ASP A 67 -5.25 3.84 6.32
CA ASP A 67 -5.90 2.68 5.72
C ASP A 67 -6.30 2.91 4.25
N SER A 68 -6.82 4.10 3.95
CA SER A 68 -7.12 4.51 2.57
C SER A 68 -5.85 4.51 1.70
N HIS A 69 -4.75 5.08 2.19
CA HIS A 69 -3.48 5.08 1.45
C HIS A 69 -2.90 3.67 1.27
N ILE A 70 -2.96 2.82 2.31
CA ILE A 70 -2.54 1.42 2.23
C ILE A 70 -3.34 0.68 1.15
N ALA A 71 -4.66 0.90 1.08
CA ALA A 71 -5.52 0.29 0.07
C ALA A 71 -5.11 0.70 -1.35
N VAL A 72 -4.90 1.99 -1.60
CA VAL A 72 -4.46 2.50 -2.90
C VAL A 72 -3.11 1.92 -3.30
N VAL A 73 -2.12 1.90 -2.39
CA VAL A 73 -0.78 1.35 -2.68
C VAL A 73 -0.84 -0.16 -2.96
N LYS A 74 -1.74 -0.89 -2.28
CA LYS A 74 -1.99 -2.31 -2.54
C LYS A 74 -2.53 -2.53 -3.96
N GLU A 75 -3.47 -1.69 -4.40
CA GLU A 75 -4.03 -1.74 -5.77
C GLU A 75 -2.97 -1.40 -6.82
N MET A 76 -2.16 -0.36 -6.59
CA MET A 76 -1.04 -0.01 -7.47
C MET A 76 -0.06 -1.18 -7.63
N ARG A 77 0.32 -1.84 -6.52
CA ARG A 77 1.18 -3.03 -6.58
C ARG A 77 0.55 -4.16 -7.40
N ALA A 78 -0.74 -4.44 -7.19
CA ALA A 78 -1.44 -5.49 -7.91
C ALA A 78 -1.48 -5.22 -9.42
N TYR A 79 -1.68 -3.96 -9.81
CA TYR A 79 -1.62 -3.54 -11.22
C TYR A 79 -0.25 -3.82 -11.85
N PHE A 80 0.85 -3.39 -11.20
CA PHE A 80 2.19 -3.63 -11.76
C PHE A 80 2.58 -5.11 -11.76
N GLN A 81 2.13 -5.88 -10.77
CA GLN A 81 2.30 -7.33 -10.79
C GLN A 81 1.59 -7.95 -11.99
N ALA A 82 0.34 -7.55 -12.26
CA ALA A 82 -0.39 -8.04 -13.43
C ALA A 82 0.29 -7.63 -14.76
N CYS A 83 0.99 -6.51 -14.81
CA CYS A 83 1.83 -6.16 -15.97
C CYS A 83 2.98 -7.16 -16.15
N ILE A 84 3.71 -7.49 -15.06
CA ILE A 84 4.81 -8.46 -15.08
C ILE A 84 4.31 -9.84 -15.54
N ASP A 85 3.22 -10.32 -14.95
CA ASP A 85 2.66 -11.65 -15.25
C ASP A 85 2.28 -11.77 -16.74
N ARG A 86 1.78 -10.68 -17.34
CA ARG A 86 1.49 -10.61 -18.78
C ARG A 86 2.75 -10.69 -19.64
N TYR A 87 3.85 -10.05 -19.24
CA TYR A 87 5.13 -10.18 -19.96
C TYR A 87 5.62 -11.62 -19.96
N GLU A 88 5.57 -12.30 -18.81
CA GLU A 88 6.02 -13.69 -18.69
C GLU A 88 5.18 -14.65 -19.54
N SER A 89 3.86 -14.42 -19.63
CA SER A 89 2.97 -15.20 -20.50
C SER A 89 3.31 -15.02 -21.98
N VAL A 90 3.49 -13.77 -22.43
CA VAL A 90 3.78 -13.46 -23.85
C VAL A 90 5.17 -13.95 -24.25
N ASP A 91 6.18 -13.78 -23.40
CA ASP A 91 7.53 -14.31 -23.66
C ASP A 91 7.51 -15.85 -23.72
N GLY A 92 6.75 -16.51 -22.82
CA GLY A 92 6.60 -17.96 -22.84
C GLY A 92 5.90 -18.48 -24.10
N GLU A 93 4.85 -17.81 -24.56
CA GLU A 93 4.15 -18.13 -25.81
C GLU A 93 5.04 -17.94 -27.05
N ASN A 94 5.81 -16.85 -27.09
CA ASN A 94 6.75 -16.58 -28.18
C ASN A 94 7.89 -17.60 -28.20
N ALA A 95 8.49 -17.91 -27.05
CA ALA A 95 9.55 -18.92 -26.95
C ALA A 95 9.04 -20.31 -27.37
N ALA A 96 7.84 -20.69 -26.94
CA ALA A 96 7.22 -21.95 -27.35
C ALA A 96 6.87 -22.00 -28.85
N THR A 97 6.56 -20.86 -29.47
CA THR A 97 6.28 -20.76 -30.91
C THR A 97 7.56 -20.81 -31.73
N HIS A 98 8.62 -20.12 -31.32
CA HIS A 98 9.93 -20.17 -31.97
C HIS A 98 10.60 -21.55 -31.85
N ALA A 99 10.53 -22.20 -30.68
CA ALA A 99 11.03 -23.56 -30.50
C ALA A 99 10.33 -24.59 -31.40
N LYS A 100 9.05 -24.34 -31.77
CA LYS A 100 8.34 -25.18 -32.77
C LYS A 100 8.81 -24.95 -34.20
N PHE A 101 9.42 -23.80 -34.49
CA PHE A 101 9.92 -23.44 -35.82
C PHE A 101 11.39 -23.83 -36.03
N GLU A 102 12.17 -23.99 -34.95
CA GLU A 102 13.58 -24.45 -34.98
C GLU A 102 13.77 -25.97 -35.09
N ILE A 103 12.70 -26.75 -35.29
CA ILE A 103 12.80 -28.16 -35.69
C ILE A 103 12.48 -28.30 -37.19
N PRO A 104 13.49 -28.15 -38.06
CA PRO A 104 13.52 -28.88 -39.31
C PRO A 104 14.82 -29.70 -39.43
N GLY A 105 14.69 -31.03 -39.44
CA GLY A 105 15.66 -31.97 -40.03
C GLY A 105 16.93 -32.24 -39.24
#